data_AF-A0A1F9K991-F1
#
_entry.id   AF-A0A1F9K991-F1
#
_cell.length_a   1.000
_cell.length_b   1.000
_cell.length_c   1.000
_cell.angle_alpha   90.00
_cell.angle_beta   90.00
_cell.angle_gamma   90.00
#
_symmetry.space_group_name_H-M   'P 1'
#
loop_
_entity.id
_entity.type
_entity.pdbx_description
1 polymer ?
#
loop_
_entity_poly.entity_id
_entity_poly.type
_entity_poly.pdbx_seq_one_letter_code
_entity_poly.pdbx_strand_id
1 'polypeptide(L)'
;MAQRVDTPIMADESAWTAQDVLEIARKKAAEIISLYTTKPGGLLNAKKVAAVAEAASLQCNVNGSVETGVGNAANIHLAASTAVASLPCVVPVSTPKGKGKKGIAGIYYQDDIITEPFQYADGDIIVSSKPGLGIELDEEKVKFYRAD
;
A
#
# COMPACT_ATOMS: atom_id res chain seq x y z
N MET A 1 22.35 9.36 9.74
CA MET A 1 22.59 7.98 9.27
C MET A 1 22.56 7.93 7.76
N ALA A 2 21.48 8.40 7.10
CA ALA A 2 21.37 8.46 5.64
C ALA A 2 22.61 9.06 4.93
N GLN A 3 23.09 10.22 5.37
CA GLN A 3 24.31 10.85 4.81
C GLN A 3 25.63 10.11 5.10
N ARG A 4 25.61 8.98 5.81
CA ARG A 4 26.81 8.21 6.18
C ARG A 4 26.88 6.84 5.50
N VAL A 5 25.92 6.52 4.65
CA VAL A 5 25.86 5.25 3.92
C VAL A 5 25.48 5.52 2.47
N ASP A 6 25.94 4.68 1.55
CA ASP A 6 25.63 4.82 0.12
C ASP A 6 24.29 4.17 -0.24
N THR A 7 23.76 3.32 0.64
CA THR A 7 22.44 2.67 0.46
C THR A 7 21.33 3.66 0.79
N PRO A 8 20.37 3.92 -0.12
CA PRO A 8 19.24 4.79 0.16
C PRO A 8 18.44 4.34 1.38
N ILE A 9 18.03 5.31 2.20
CA ILE A 9 17.24 5.07 3.40
C ILE A 9 15.78 5.39 3.11
N MET A 10 14.90 4.45 3.47
CA MET A 10 13.45 4.63 3.45
C MET A 10 12.94 4.97 4.85
N ALA A 11 12.12 6.02 4.94
CA ALA A 11 11.37 6.34 6.15
C ALA A 11 9.99 5.69 6.10
N ASP A 12 9.70 4.84 7.07
CA ASP A 12 8.38 4.24 7.26
C ASP A 12 7.66 4.82 8.48
N GLU A 13 7.99 4.37 9.70
CA GLU A 13 7.33 4.82 10.93
C GLU A 13 7.63 6.28 11.27
N SER A 14 8.64 6.87 10.64
CA SER A 14 8.95 8.31 10.76
C SER A 14 8.13 9.19 9.82
N ALA A 15 7.30 8.63 8.93
CA ALA A 15 6.61 9.36 7.87
C ALA A 15 5.09 9.10 7.88
N TRP A 16 4.39 9.54 8.93
CA TRP A 16 2.94 9.36 9.08
C TRP A 16 2.15 10.45 8.36
N THR A 17 2.63 11.68 8.45
CA THR A 17 1.93 12.87 7.99
C THR A 17 2.77 13.64 6.97
N ALA A 18 2.12 14.59 6.28
CA ALA A 18 2.80 15.47 5.34
C ALA A 18 3.86 16.36 6.05
N GLN A 19 3.58 16.72 7.31
CA GLN A 19 4.49 17.45 8.18
C GLN A 19 5.74 16.63 8.51
N ASP A 20 5.58 15.33 8.76
CA ASP A 20 6.72 14.45 9.03
C ASP A 20 7.64 14.33 7.80
N VAL A 21 7.06 14.17 6.61
CA VAL A 21 7.84 14.14 5.36
C VAL A 21 8.57 15.44 5.10
N LEU A 22 7.93 16.59 5.39
CA LEU A 22 8.59 17.88 5.30
C LEU A 22 9.79 17.97 6.24
N GLU A 23 9.68 17.47 7.47
CA GLU A 23 10.78 17.42 8.43
C GLU A 23 11.89 16.45 8.01
N ILE A 24 11.54 15.28 7.46
CA ILE A 24 12.49 14.32 6.89
C ILE A 24 13.30 14.98 5.77
N ALA A 25 12.63 15.68 4.85
CA ALA A 25 13.26 16.39 3.75
C ALA A 25 14.21 17.49 4.25
N ARG A 26 13.74 18.32 5.20
CA ARG A 26 14.55 19.40 5.81
C ARG A 26 15.83 18.87 6.47
N LYS A 27 15.71 17.74 7.17
CA LYS A 27 16.84 17.12 7.87
C LYS A 27 17.69 16.23 6.96
N LYS A 28 17.28 16.00 5.71
CA LYS A 28 17.88 15.02 4.79
C LYS A 28 18.05 13.67 5.47
N ALA A 29 16.97 13.22 6.13
CA ALA A 29 16.99 12.05 7.00
C ALA A 29 16.74 10.73 6.26
N ALA A 30 16.12 10.79 5.08
CA ALA A 30 15.83 9.66 4.20
C ALA A 30 15.63 10.17 2.76
N GLU A 31 15.81 9.27 1.79
CA GLU A 31 15.63 9.54 0.35
C GLU A 31 14.30 8.98 -0.18
N ILE A 32 13.70 8.03 0.55
CA ILE A 32 12.49 7.32 0.15
C ILE A 32 11.44 7.39 1.26
N ILE A 33 10.17 7.55 0.88
CA ILE A 33 9.02 7.51 1.80
C ILE A 33 8.17 6.26 1.52
N SER A 34 7.86 5.50 2.57
CA SER A 34 6.90 4.40 2.53
C SER A 34 5.48 4.95 2.70
N LEU A 35 4.69 4.98 1.62
CA LEU A 35 3.30 5.45 1.65
C LEU A 35 2.35 4.29 1.93
N TYR A 36 1.29 4.53 2.70
CA TYR A 36 0.14 3.62 2.76
C TYR A 36 -1.08 4.39 3.25
N THR A 37 -2.27 3.87 2.97
CA THR A 37 -3.53 4.57 3.27
C THR A 37 -3.81 4.69 4.77
N THR A 38 -3.35 3.75 5.60
CA THR A 38 -3.70 3.69 7.02
C THR A 38 -2.94 4.70 7.89
N LYS A 39 -1.62 4.88 7.68
CA LYS A 39 -0.76 5.84 8.42
C LYS A 39 -1.34 7.26 8.47
N PRO A 40 -1.64 7.89 7.31
CA PRO A 40 -2.12 9.26 7.27
C PRO A 40 -3.63 9.37 7.50
N GLY A 41 -4.34 8.26 7.74
CA GLY A 41 -5.78 8.25 7.96
C GLY A 41 -6.60 8.41 6.68
N GLY A 42 -6.22 7.71 5.60
CA GLY A 42 -7.00 7.55 4.38
C GLY A 42 -6.32 8.04 3.10
N LEU A 43 -6.95 7.75 1.96
CA LEU A 43 -6.46 8.06 0.61
C LEU A 43 -6.09 9.54 0.43
N LEU A 44 -6.97 10.45 0.86
CA LEU A 44 -6.75 11.89 0.69
C LEU A 44 -5.48 12.35 1.41
N ASN A 45 -5.28 11.92 2.66
CA ASN A 45 -4.12 12.32 3.41
C ASN A 45 -2.85 11.61 2.90
N ALA A 46 -2.95 10.37 2.43
CA ALA A 46 -1.84 9.70 1.74
C ALA A 46 -1.40 10.45 0.48
N LYS A 47 -2.35 10.99 -0.31
CA LYS A 47 -2.04 11.86 -1.45
C LYS A 47 -1.35 13.16 -1.05
N LYS A 48 -1.69 13.75 0.12
CA LYS A 48 -0.98 14.92 0.65
C LYS A 48 0.47 14.58 1.03
N VAL A 49 0.69 13.43 1.67
CA VAL A 49 2.05 12.94 1.98
C VAL A 49 2.85 12.77 0.69
N ALA A 50 2.27 12.12 -0.32
CA ALA A 50 2.90 11.94 -1.62
C ALA A 50 3.23 13.27 -2.31
N ALA A 51 2.32 14.25 -2.28
CA ALA A 51 2.55 15.56 -2.87
C ALA A 51 3.72 16.31 -2.20
N VAL A 52 3.87 16.20 -0.87
CA VAL A 52 5.02 16.79 -0.18
C VAL A 52 6.32 16.05 -0.53
N ALA A 53 6.29 14.71 -0.61
CA ALA A 53 7.44 13.93 -1.02
C ALA A 53 7.89 14.30 -2.45
N GLU A 54 6.95 14.43 -3.39
CA GLU A 54 7.19 14.86 -4.76
C GLU A 54 7.82 16.26 -4.81
N ALA A 55 7.23 17.23 -4.10
CA ALA A 55 7.78 18.59 -4.01
C ALA A 55 9.19 18.63 -3.38
N ALA A 56 9.49 17.69 -2.49
CA ALA A 56 10.80 17.53 -1.86
C ALA A 56 11.79 16.69 -2.69
N SER A 57 11.40 16.23 -3.89
CA SER A 57 12.19 15.33 -4.73
C SER A 57 12.58 14.01 -4.04
N LEU A 58 11.73 13.52 -3.15
CA LEU A 58 11.85 12.20 -2.51
C LEU A 58 11.13 11.15 -3.34
N GLN A 59 11.67 9.94 -3.42
CA GLN A 59 10.98 8.82 -4.05
C GLN A 59 9.97 8.21 -3.08
N CYS A 60 8.98 7.49 -3.61
CA CYS A 60 8.06 6.72 -2.80
C CYS A 60 7.90 5.29 -3.32
N ASN A 61 7.52 4.38 -2.43
CA ASN A 61 6.71 3.21 -2.79
C ASN A 61 5.35 3.31 -2.10
N VAL A 62 4.44 2.41 -2.44
CA VAL A 62 3.27 2.12 -1.61
C VAL A 62 3.46 0.78 -0.92
N ASN A 63 3.29 0.74 0.38
CA ASN A 63 3.34 -0.44 1.24
C ASN A 63 1.93 -0.69 1.82
N GLY A 64 1.84 -1.52 2.86
CA GLY A 64 0.63 -1.76 3.62
C GLY A 64 0.92 -2.02 5.10
N SER A 65 -0.10 -1.88 5.94
CA SER A 65 -0.11 -2.26 7.35
C SER A 65 -0.74 -3.63 7.57
N VAL A 66 -0.45 -4.59 6.69
CA VAL A 66 -1.01 -5.95 6.74
C VAL A 66 -2.54 -5.90 6.64
N GLU A 67 -3.07 -5.18 5.66
CA GLU A 67 -4.51 -5.10 5.45
C GLU A 67 -5.08 -6.37 4.78
N THR A 68 -6.38 -6.58 4.91
CA THR A 68 -7.14 -7.52 4.07
C THR A 68 -7.43 -6.90 2.70
N GLY A 69 -8.14 -7.62 1.83
CA GLY A 69 -8.42 -7.21 0.47
C GLY A 69 -9.05 -5.82 0.33
N VAL A 70 -9.79 -5.35 1.33
CA VAL A 70 -10.35 -3.99 1.31
C VAL A 70 -9.26 -2.92 1.39
N GLY A 71 -8.35 -3.03 2.36
CA GLY A 71 -7.26 -2.06 2.52
C GLY A 71 -6.19 -2.21 1.44
N ASN A 72 -5.89 -3.44 1.01
CA ASN A 72 -4.96 -3.67 -0.09
C ASN A 72 -5.48 -3.08 -1.41
N ALA A 73 -6.79 -3.19 -1.69
CA ALA A 73 -7.38 -2.55 -2.86
C ALA A 73 -7.22 -1.02 -2.82
N ALA A 74 -7.39 -0.40 -1.65
CA ALA A 74 -7.14 1.03 -1.48
C ALA A 74 -5.67 1.40 -1.70
N ASN A 75 -4.73 0.61 -1.19
CA ASN A 75 -3.29 0.81 -1.43
C ASN A 75 -2.92 0.64 -2.92
N ILE A 76 -3.52 -0.32 -3.64
CA ILE A 76 -3.32 -0.49 -5.09
C ILE A 76 -3.77 0.75 -5.87
N HIS A 77 -4.96 1.28 -5.57
CA HIS A 77 -5.45 2.51 -6.21
C HIS A 77 -4.60 3.74 -5.84
N LEU A 78 -4.09 3.81 -4.61
CA LEU A 78 -3.13 4.84 -4.21
C LEU A 78 -1.86 4.77 -5.06
N ALA A 79 -1.30 3.57 -5.24
CA ALA A 79 -0.09 3.35 -6.05
C ALA A 79 -0.32 3.74 -7.51
N ALA A 80 -1.39 3.20 -8.12
CA ALA A 80 -1.73 3.43 -9.52
C ALA A 80 -1.97 4.91 -9.87
N SER A 81 -2.43 5.71 -8.90
CA SER A 81 -2.75 7.12 -9.08
C SER A 81 -1.66 8.08 -8.60
N THR A 82 -0.49 7.60 -8.20
CA THR A 82 0.56 8.41 -7.56
C THR A 82 1.90 8.26 -8.26
N ALA A 83 2.22 9.20 -9.16
CA ALA A 83 3.43 9.14 -9.99
C ALA A 83 4.75 9.09 -9.19
N VAL A 84 4.84 9.78 -8.05
CA VAL A 84 6.04 9.75 -7.19
C VAL A 84 6.28 8.37 -6.55
N ALA A 85 5.25 7.51 -6.48
CA ALA A 85 5.38 6.11 -6.10
C ALA A 85 6.03 5.31 -7.25
N SER A 86 7.32 5.53 -7.43
CA SER A 86 8.13 5.04 -8.55
C SER A 86 8.90 3.76 -8.25
N LEU A 87 8.93 3.34 -6.98
CA LEU A 87 9.56 2.09 -6.55
C LEU A 87 8.53 0.96 -6.45
N PRO A 88 8.97 -0.32 -6.58
CA PRO A 88 8.09 -1.46 -6.41
C PRO A 88 7.29 -1.40 -5.11
N CYS A 89 5.99 -1.59 -5.23
CA CYS A 89 5.06 -1.55 -4.11
C CYS A 89 5.06 -2.88 -3.35
N VAL A 90 4.76 -2.81 -2.06
CA VAL A 90 4.65 -3.96 -1.17
C VAL A 90 3.19 -4.11 -0.78
N VAL A 91 2.43 -4.83 -1.60
CA VAL A 91 1.02 -5.14 -1.35
C VAL A 91 0.80 -6.63 -1.58
N PRO A 92 0.28 -7.38 -0.60
CA PRO A 92 0.05 -8.80 -0.76
C PRO A 92 -1.07 -9.07 -1.78
N VAL A 93 -0.97 -10.21 -2.45
CA VAL A 93 -2.04 -10.69 -3.37
C VAL A 93 -3.17 -11.28 -2.53
N SER A 94 -4.14 -10.45 -2.18
CA SER A 94 -5.34 -10.87 -1.45
C SER A 94 -6.07 -11.99 -2.19
N THR A 95 -6.27 -13.09 -1.47
CA THR A 95 -6.73 -14.36 -2.02
C THR A 95 -7.75 -15.00 -1.09
N PRO A 96 -9.05 -14.95 -1.42
CA PRO A 96 -10.05 -15.69 -0.69
C PRO A 96 -9.77 -17.19 -0.72
N LYS A 97 -10.07 -17.88 0.38
CA LYS A 97 -9.87 -19.32 0.54
C LYS A 97 -10.49 -20.08 -0.63
N GLY A 98 -9.70 -20.98 -1.21
CA GLY A 98 -10.11 -21.81 -2.35
C GLY A 98 -10.08 -21.11 -3.71
N LYS A 99 -9.77 -19.80 -3.78
CA LYS A 99 -9.70 -19.05 -5.05
C LYS A 99 -8.27 -18.70 -5.50
N GLY A 100 -7.24 -19.13 -4.76
CA GLY A 100 -5.85 -18.84 -5.07
C GLY A 100 -5.28 -19.61 -6.27
N LYS A 101 -4.36 -18.96 -6.99
CA LYS A 101 -3.45 -19.63 -7.92
C LYS A 101 -2.28 -20.26 -7.15
N LYS A 102 -1.82 -21.44 -7.56
CA LYS A 102 -0.62 -22.07 -6.98
C LYS A 102 0.61 -21.24 -7.35
N GLY A 103 1.59 -21.15 -6.44
CA GLY A 103 2.86 -20.47 -6.71
C GLY A 103 2.93 -19.00 -6.28
N ILE A 104 2.02 -18.52 -5.44
CA ILE A 104 2.10 -17.19 -4.84
C ILE A 104 3.15 -17.18 -3.73
N ALA A 105 4.15 -16.31 -3.87
CA ALA A 105 5.06 -15.95 -2.79
C ALA A 105 4.41 -14.78 -2.01
N GLY A 106 3.78 -15.07 -0.87
CA GLY A 106 3.23 -14.04 0.03
C GLY A 106 1.75 -14.19 0.35
N ILE A 107 1.37 -15.30 1.00
CA ILE A 107 0.04 -15.46 1.59
C ILE A 107 0.09 -14.92 3.02
N TYR A 108 -0.46 -13.74 3.26
CA TYR A 108 -0.54 -13.15 4.60
C TYR A 108 -1.74 -13.69 5.38
N TYR A 109 -2.85 -13.94 4.70
CA TYR A 109 -4.08 -14.48 5.27
C TYR A 109 -4.51 -15.76 4.56
N GLN A 110 -5.01 -16.74 5.31
CA GLN A 110 -5.51 -18.01 4.75
C GLN A 110 -6.88 -17.87 4.06
N ASP A 111 -7.62 -16.80 4.38
CA ASP A 111 -8.88 -16.41 3.75
C ASP A 111 -8.98 -14.88 3.72
N ASP A 112 -9.90 -14.36 2.92
CA ASP A 112 -10.21 -12.94 2.78
C ASP A 112 -11.73 -12.75 2.63
N ILE A 113 -12.22 -11.57 2.98
CA ILE A 113 -13.65 -11.20 2.93
C ILE A 113 -14.07 -10.63 1.57
N ILE A 114 -13.15 -10.51 0.61
CA ILE A 114 -13.48 -10.16 -0.76
C ILE A 114 -13.97 -11.41 -1.53
N THR A 115 -14.79 -11.20 -2.56
CA THR A 115 -15.33 -12.31 -3.34
C THR A 115 -14.32 -12.92 -4.30
N GLU A 116 -13.50 -12.11 -4.96
CA GLU A 116 -12.55 -12.56 -6.00
C GLU A 116 -11.10 -12.21 -5.63
N PRO A 117 -10.11 -13.06 -5.96
CA PRO A 117 -8.71 -12.78 -5.69
C PRO A 117 -8.21 -11.65 -6.59
N PHE A 118 -7.19 -10.93 -6.11
CA PHE A 118 -6.49 -9.97 -6.96
C PHE A 118 -5.83 -10.67 -8.13
N GLN A 119 -5.98 -10.06 -9.31
CA GLN A 119 -5.32 -10.54 -10.52
C GLN A 119 -3.89 -10.00 -10.56
N TYR A 120 -2.98 -10.82 -11.05
CA TYR A 120 -1.58 -10.47 -11.21
C TYR A 120 -1.02 -11.22 -12.43
N ALA A 121 -0.02 -10.62 -13.07
CA ALA A 121 0.70 -11.18 -14.21
C ALA A 121 2.13 -10.61 -14.20
N ASP A 122 3.12 -11.43 -14.55
CA ASP A 122 4.51 -10.99 -14.75
C ASP A 122 5.15 -10.23 -13.56
N GLY A 123 4.71 -10.54 -12.33
CA GLY A 123 5.21 -9.90 -11.10
C GLY A 123 4.41 -8.67 -10.67
N ASP A 124 3.45 -8.21 -11.49
CA ASP A 124 2.63 -7.03 -11.22
C ASP A 124 1.20 -7.40 -10.83
N ILE A 125 0.63 -6.64 -9.90
CA ILE A 125 -0.80 -6.66 -9.62
C ILE A 125 -1.54 -5.87 -10.70
N ILE A 126 -2.61 -6.45 -11.24
CA ILE A 126 -3.47 -5.80 -12.21
C ILE A 126 -4.49 -4.93 -11.46
N VAL A 127 -4.44 -3.62 -11.71
CA VAL A 127 -5.38 -2.65 -11.14
C VAL A 127 -6.78 -2.90 -11.69
N SER A 128 -7.77 -3.03 -10.80
CA SER A 128 -9.17 -3.23 -11.19
C SER A 128 -9.75 -1.97 -11.82
N SER A 129 -10.44 -2.11 -12.97
CA SER A 129 -11.18 -1.03 -13.63
C SER A 129 -12.65 -0.95 -13.21
N LYS A 130 -13.09 -1.83 -12.30
CA LYS A 130 -14.46 -1.82 -11.76
C LYS A 130 -14.67 -0.59 -10.85
N PRO A 131 -15.92 -0.12 -10.68
CA PRO A 131 -16.23 1.01 -9.80
C PRO A 131 -15.76 0.84 -8.35
N GLY A 132 -15.58 1.96 -7.64
CA GLY A 132 -15.17 1.97 -6.24
C GLY A 132 -13.74 1.46 -6.05
N LEU A 133 -13.53 0.59 -5.06
CA LEU A 133 -12.25 -0.10 -4.85
C LEU A 133 -12.03 -1.25 -5.85
N GLY A 134 -13.02 -1.55 -6.69
CA GLY A 134 -12.95 -2.61 -7.69
C GLY A 134 -13.01 -4.03 -7.12
N ILE A 135 -13.55 -4.16 -5.91
CA ILE A 135 -13.82 -5.40 -5.17
C ILE A 135 -15.28 -5.47 -4.75
N GLU A 136 -15.77 -6.67 -4.45
CA GLU A 136 -17.07 -6.91 -3.81
C GLU A 136 -16.84 -7.72 -2.52
N LEU A 137 -17.64 -7.47 -1.50
CA LEU A 137 -17.56 -8.19 -0.22
C LEU A 137 -18.35 -9.50 -0.26
N ASP A 138 -17.82 -10.52 0.40
CA ASP A 138 -18.54 -11.74 0.76
C ASP A 138 -19.18 -11.52 2.14
N GLU A 139 -20.45 -11.11 2.12
CA GLU A 139 -21.21 -10.77 3.33
C GLU A 139 -21.33 -11.93 4.33
N GLU A 140 -21.30 -13.18 3.85
CA GLU A 140 -21.33 -14.35 4.74
C GLU A 140 -19.99 -14.50 5.47
N LYS A 141 -18.87 -14.26 4.77
CA LYS A 141 -17.55 -14.22 5.42
C LYS A 141 -17.39 -13.03 6.36
N VAL A 142 -17.93 -11.87 6.02
CA VAL A 142 -17.94 -10.70 6.91
C VAL A 142 -18.63 -11.05 8.23
N LYS A 143 -19.80 -11.70 8.17
CA LYS A 143 -20.51 -12.19 9.37
C LYS A 143 -19.71 -13.26 10.11
N PHE A 144 -19.13 -14.22 9.38
CA PHE A 144 -18.39 -15.34 9.96
C PHE A 144 -17.12 -14.90 10.72
N TYR A 145 -16.38 -13.93 10.18
CA TYR A 145 -15.13 -13.43 10.78
C TYR A 145 -15.33 -12.27 11.76
N ARG A 146 -16.56 -11.85 12.02
CA ARG A 146 -16.87 -10.82 13.01
C ARG A 146 -16.51 -11.33 14.41
N ALA A 147 -15.93 -10.46 15.24
CA ALA A 147 -15.40 -10.82 16.56
C ALA A 147 -16.28 -10.33 17.73
N ASP A 148 -17.55 -10.02 17.46
CA ASP A 148 -18.51 -9.51 18.44
C ASP A 148 -19.26 -10.59 19.21
#